data_AF-D0L9Y1-F1
#
_entry.id   AF-D0L9Y1-F1
#
_cell.length_a   1.000
_cell.length_b   1.000
_cell.length_c   1.000
_cell.angle_alpha   90.00
_cell.angle_beta   90.00
_cell.angle_gamma   90.00
#
_symmetry.space_group_name_H-M   'P 1'
#
loop_
_entity.id
_entity.type
_entity.pdbx_description
1 polymer ?
#
loop_
_entity_poly.entity_id
_entity_poly.type
_entity_poly.pdbx_seq_one_letter_code
_entity_poly.pdbx_strand_id
1 'polypeptide(L)'
;MASGPFEQHSPSGWQQPAAGTAVGEYWLDSGPALPLRTWQRKTRFWVILISSIGGAILVAIAIGALVLGLVFSHFFTASGGVAVDCASGTAAAPGGVVAERTPVIIFDDRGERVGSTTLGAMIRADDGCRLPFEVRNLRSGNGPYTLRVGDVFAQTVSEGALSAGVTLRPI
;
A
#
# COMPACT_ATOMS: atom_id res chain seq x y z
N MET A 1 -45.40 30.67 13.55
CA MET A 1 -46.36 30.52 14.68
C MET A 1 -46.71 29.05 14.81
N ALA A 2 -46.36 28.42 15.93
CA ALA A 2 -47.07 27.29 16.56
C ALA A 2 -46.12 26.68 17.61
N SER A 3 -46.13 27.29 18.79
CA SER A 3 -45.62 26.74 20.04
C SER A 3 -46.57 25.65 20.53
N GLY A 4 -46.11 24.41 20.59
CA GLY A 4 -46.82 23.29 21.22
C GLY A 4 -46.35 23.08 22.67
N PRO A 5 -47.24 22.83 23.65
CA PRO A 5 -46.89 22.66 25.04
C PRO A 5 -46.37 21.24 25.31
N PHE A 6 -45.20 21.12 25.96
CA PHE A 6 -44.79 19.84 26.57
C PHE A 6 -45.41 19.75 27.96
N GLU A 7 -46.42 18.89 28.08
CA GLU A 7 -46.98 18.42 29.36
C GLU A 7 -45.89 17.71 30.17
N GLN A 8 -45.68 18.17 31.41
CA GLN A 8 -44.87 17.48 32.40
C GLN A 8 -45.68 16.32 32.99
N HIS A 9 -45.32 15.09 32.62
CA HIS A 9 -45.73 13.89 33.35
C HIS A 9 -44.90 13.78 34.64
N SER A 10 -45.51 14.10 35.78
CA SER A 10 -44.97 13.75 37.10
C SER A 10 -45.38 12.32 37.45
N PRO A 11 -44.45 11.38 37.71
CA PRO A 11 -44.81 10.06 38.19
C PRO A 11 -45.33 10.15 39.64
N SER A 12 -46.62 9.85 39.80
CA SER A 12 -47.30 9.66 41.07
C SER A 12 -46.89 8.31 41.68
N GLY A 13 -46.15 8.33 42.78
CA GLY A 13 -45.76 7.08 43.43
C GLY A 13 -44.67 7.19 44.49
N TRP A 14 -44.81 8.09 45.46
CA TRP A 14 -44.10 7.94 46.74
C TRP A 14 -45.09 8.18 47.88
N GLN A 15 -45.59 7.08 48.43
CA GLN A 15 -46.31 7.07 49.71
C GLN A 15 -45.30 7.30 50.84
N GLN A 16 -45.50 8.35 51.64
CA GLN A 16 -44.73 8.59 52.87
C GLN A 16 -45.10 7.55 53.94
N PRO A 17 -44.14 6.86 54.59
CA PRO A 17 -44.44 5.98 55.71
C PRO A 17 -44.83 6.78 56.96
N ALA A 18 -45.72 6.20 57.76
CA ALA A 18 -46.23 6.79 59.01
C ALA A 18 -45.09 7.03 60.02
N ALA A 19 -45.18 8.15 60.73
CA ALA A 19 -44.22 8.62 61.73
C ALA A 19 -44.08 7.64 62.91
N GLY A 20 -43.14 6.70 62.79
CA GLY A 20 -42.65 5.87 63.90
C GLY A 20 -41.22 6.29 64.22
N THR A 21 -41.01 6.84 65.42
CA THR A 21 -39.72 7.08 66.11
C THR A 21 -38.48 7.06 65.21
N ALA A 22 -38.23 8.20 64.56
CA ALA A 22 -37.00 8.44 63.83
C ALA A 22 -35.83 8.41 64.82
N VAL A 23 -35.05 7.33 64.80
CA VAL A 23 -33.65 7.39 65.22
C VAL A 23 -33.04 8.46 64.34
N GLY A 24 -32.68 9.60 64.93
CA GLY A 24 -32.27 10.78 64.19
C GLY A 24 -31.14 10.45 63.23
N GLU A 25 -31.46 10.35 61.94
CA GLU A 25 -30.45 10.30 60.89
C GLU A 25 -29.87 11.70 60.81
N TYR A 26 -28.73 11.88 61.46
CA TYR A 26 -27.96 13.11 61.46
C TYR A 26 -27.32 13.28 60.08
N TRP A 27 -28.12 13.70 59.10
CA TRP A 27 -27.59 14.23 57.85
C TRP A 27 -26.89 15.54 58.18
N LEU A 28 -25.58 15.59 57.96
CA LEU A 28 -24.81 16.83 58.04
C LEU A 28 -25.39 17.81 57.02
N ASP A 29 -25.71 19.03 57.47
CA ASP A 29 -26.12 20.12 56.58
C ASP A 29 -25.18 20.20 55.39
N SER A 30 -25.73 20.34 54.19
CA SER A 30 -24.95 20.42 52.96
C SER A 30 -23.92 21.53 53.10
N GLY A 31 -22.64 21.12 53.16
CA GLY A 31 -21.53 22.04 53.32
C GLY A 31 -21.47 23.05 52.17
N PRO A 32 -20.81 24.20 52.38
CA PRO A 32 -20.68 25.23 51.37
C PRO A 32 -20.09 24.66 50.08
N ALA A 33 -20.58 25.15 48.94
CA ALA A 33 -20.15 24.69 47.62
C ALA A 33 -18.62 24.70 47.53
N LEU A 34 -18.03 23.54 47.22
CA LEU A 34 -16.59 23.43 47.03
C LEU A 34 -16.14 24.44 45.97
N PRO A 35 -15.07 25.22 46.23
CA PRO A 35 -14.60 26.19 45.26
C PRO A 35 -14.23 25.48 43.97
N LEU A 36 -14.76 25.97 42.86
CA LEU A 36 -14.48 25.44 41.54
C LEU A 36 -12.97 25.47 41.31
N ARG A 37 -12.36 24.29 41.20
CA ARG A 37 -10.92 24.11 41.06
C ARG A 37 -10.49 24.50 39.63
N THR A 38 -10.37 25.80 39.38
CA THR A 38 -10.10 26.40 38.05
C THR A 38 -8.82 25.89 37.40
N TRP A 39 -7.81 25.53 38.20
CA TRP A 39 -6.54 24.98 37.73
C TRP A 39 -6.70 23.69 36.90
N GLN A 40 -7.66 22.84 37.27
CA GLN A 40 -7.89 21.53 36.64
C GLN A 40 -8.52 21.64 35.24
N ARG A 41 -9.29 22.72 34.97
CA ARG A 41 -9.82 23.01 33.63
C ARG A 41 -8.74 23.53 32.69
N LYS A 42 -7.84 24.37 33.21
CA LYS A 42 -6.78 25.01 32.41
C LYS A 42 -5.76 23.98 31.91
N THR A 43 -5.33 23.03 32.77
CA THR A 43 -4.41 21.96 32.37
C THR A 43 -5.06 20.97 31.40
N ARG A 44 -6.31 20.57 31.63
CA ARG A 44 -7.04 19.66 30.72
C ARG A 44 -7.18 20.24 29.31
N PHE A 45 -7.44 21.54 29.19
CA PHE A 45 -7.51 22.22 27.89
C PHE A 45 -6.18 22.14 27.12
N TRP A 46 -5.05 22.46 27.79
CA TRP A 46 -3.73 22.40 27.17
C TRP A 46 -3.34 20.98 26.72
N VAL A 47 -3.66 19.97 27.53
CA VAL A 47 -3.37 18.57 27.18
C VAL A 47 -4.16 18.14 25.94
N ILE A 48 -5.46 18.49 25.85
CA ILE A 48 -6.29 18.18 24.69
C ILE A 48 -5.78 18.91 23.44
N LEU A 49 -5.45 20.20 23.57
CA LEU A 49 -4.96 21.01 22.45
C LEU A 49 -3.66 20.42 21.88
N ILE A 50 -2.66 20.16 22.73
CA ILE A 50 -1.37 19.61 22.31
C ILE A 50 -1.55 18.22 21.69
N SER A 51 -2.38 17.37 22.29
CA SER A 51 -2.65 16.01 21.77
C SER A 51 -3.34 16.06 20.40
N SER A 52 -4.29 16.99 20.20
CA SER A 52 -4.98 17.15 18.93
C SER A 52 -4.05 17.64 17.81
N ILE A 53 -3.13 18.57 18.12
CA ILE A 53 -2.11 19.06 17.19
C ILE A 53 -1.14 17.93 16.83
N GLY A 54 -0.65 17.20 17.84
CA GLY A 54 0.23 16.05 17.62
C GLY A 54 -0.42 14.99 16.74
N GLY A 55 -1.70 14.67 16.99
CA GLY A 55 -2.49 13.77 16.16
C GLY A 55 -2.63 14.26 14.72
N ALA A 56 -2.93 15.54 14.52
CA ALA A 56 -3.06 16.13 13.19
C ALA A 56 -1.74 16.08 12.40
N ILE A 57 -0.61 16.34 13.06
CA ILE A 57 0.72 16.23 12.45
C ILE A 57 1.01 14.79 12.03
N LEU A 58 0.75 13.81 12.90
CA LEU A 58 0.95 12.39 12.56
C LEU A 58 0.09 11.95 11.37
N VAL A 59 -1.17 12.40 11.32
CA VAL A 59 -2.05 12.14 10.18
C VAL A 59 -1.48 12.75 8.90
N ALA A 60 -1.01 14.00 8.95
CA ALA A 60 -0.39 14.65 7.79
C ALA A 60 0.86 13.90 7.31
N ILE A 61 1.71 13.45 8.23
CA ILE A 61 2.91 12.64 7.90
C ILE A 61 2.51 11.31 7.29
N ALA A 62 1.51 10.62 7.84
CA ALA A 62 1.04 9.35 7.32
C ALA A 62 0.48 9.48 5.89
N ILE A 63 -0.34 10.50 5.64
CA ILE A 63 -0.84 10.82 4.29
C ILE A 63 0.32 11.13 3.35
N GLY A 64 1.27 11.96 3.80
CA GLY A 64 2.47 12.28 3.03
C GLY A 64 3.26 11.04 2.64
N ALA A 65 3.51 10.12 3.58
CA ALA A 65 4.21 8.87 3.33
C ALA A 65 3.48 7.97 2.33
N LEU A 66 2.15 7.87 2.41
CA LEU A 66 1.35 7.10 1.45
C LEU A 66 1.43 7.69 0.04
N VAL A 67 1.30 9.01 -0.09
CA VAL A 67 1.40 9.69 -1.39
C VAL A 67 2.80 9.53 -1.97
N LEU A 68 3.84 9.75 -1.16
CA LEU A 68 5.23 9.54 -1.58
C LEU A 68 5.44 8.08 -2.03
N GLY A 69 4.97 7.10 -1.26
CA GLY A 69 5.07 5.68 -1.62
C GLY A 69 4.39 5.34 -2.96
N LEU A 70 3.24 5.96 -3.24
CA LEU A 70 2.53 5.80 -4.52
C LEU A 70 3.26 6.49 -5.69
N VAL A 71 3.77 7.71 -5.47
CA VAL A 71 4.48 8.48 -6.50
C VAL A 71 5.82 7.84 -6.85
N PHE A 72 6.54 7.31 -5.86
CA PHE A 72 7.84 6.66 -6.07
C PHE A 72 7.75 5.20 -6.52
N SER A 73 6.55 4.60 -6.58
CA SER A 73 6.38 3.31 -7.25
C SER A 73 6.41 3.51 -8.77
N HIS A 74 7.61 3.63 -9.33
CA HIS A 74 7.80 3.67 -10.78
C HIS A 74 7.57 2.27 -11.34
N PHE A 75 6.62 2.14 -12.26
CA PHE A 75 6.41 0.94 -13.05
C PHE A 75 6.87 1.18 -14.47
N PHE A 76 7.49 0.17 -15.08
CA PHE A 76 7.92 0.22 -16.47
C PHE A 76 7.49 -1.03 -17.22
N THR A 77 7.55 -0.94 -18.55
CA THR A 77 7.35 -2.08 -19.44
C THR A 77 8.72 -2.58 -19.87
N ALA A 78 9.08 -3.81 -19.50
CA ALA A 78 10.24 -4.46 -20.08
C ALA A 78 9.90 -4.99 -21.47
N SER A 79 10.74 -4.67 -22.42
CA SER A 79 10.67 -5.16 -23.78
C SER A 79 12.04 -5.67 -24.22
N GLY A 80 12.03 -6.57 -25.19
CA GLY A 80 13.25 -7.08 -25.78
C GLY A 80 12.96 -8.17 -26.78
N GLY A 81 14.01 -8.84 -27.22
CA GLY A 81 13.87 -10.04 -28.04
C GLY A 81 15.11 -10.90 -28.03
N VAL A 82 14.94 -12.18 -28.33
CA VAL A 82 16.06 -13.12 -28.49
C VAL A 82 16.41 -13.18 -29.96
N ALA A 83 17.67 -12.94 -30.31
CA ALA A 83 18.15 -13.09 -31.68
C ALA A 83 18.08 -14.56 -32.11
N VAL A 84 17.49 -14.82 -33.28
CA VAL A 84 17.31 -16.17 -33.85
C VAL A 84 17.79 -16.22 -35.28
N ASP A 85 18.09 -17.43 -35.75
CA ASP A 85 18.32 -17.66 -37.18
C ASP A 85 17.04 -17.39 -37.98
N CYS A 86 17.17 -16.56 -39.00
CA CYS A 86 16.06 -16.16 -39.86
C CYS A 86 15.48 -17.30 -40.71
N ALA A 87 16.24 -18.36 -40.96
CA ALA A 87 15.78 -19.49 -41.76
C ALA A 87 14.96 -20.47 -40.92
N SER A 88 15.43 -20.81 -39.71
CA SER A 88 14.79 -21.76 -38.81
C SER A 88 13.81 -21.14 -37.81
N GLY A 89 13.92 -19.84 -37.51
CA GLY A 89 13.16 -19.18 -36.44
C GLY A 89 13.59 -19.60 -35.03
N THR A 90 14.78 -20.19 -34.90
CA THR A 90 15.29 -20.73 -33.62
C THR A 90 16.69 -20.22 -33.31
N ALA A 91 17.05 -20.25 -32.03
CA ALA A 91 18.43 -20.04 -31.60
C ALA A 91 18.92 -21.24 -30.78
N ALA A 92 20.12 -21.70 -31.08
CA ALA A 92 20.82 -22.65 -30.22
C ALA A 92 21.29 -21.92 -28.95
N ALA A 93 21.10 -22.55 -27.81
CA ALA A 93 21.56 -22.11 -26.50
C ALA A 93 22.25 -23.28 -25.78
N PRO A 94 23.10 -23.04 -24.79
CA PRO A 94 23.83 -24.10 -24.09
C PRO A 94 22.92 -25.22 -23.54
N GLY A 95 21.73 -24.86 -23.05
CA GLY A 95 20.76 -25.81 -22.49
C GLY A 95 19.72 -26.35 -23.48
N GLY A 96 19.75 -25.96 -24.76
CA GLY A 96 18.75 -26.42 -25.75
C GLY A 96 18.44 -25.40 -26.84
N VAL A 97 17.21 -25.42 -27.34
CA VAL A 97 16.76 -24.54 -28.43
C VAL A 97 15.76 -23.53 -27.90
N VAL A 98 15.97 -22.27 -28.25
CA VAL A 98 15.01 -21.18 -28.05
C VAL A 98 14.15 -21.05 -29.30
N ALA A 99 12.84 -21.10 -29.11
CA ALA A 99 11.85 -20.94 -30.19
C ALA A 99 10.68 -20.07 -29.73
N GLU A 100 9.72 -19.82 -30.62
CA GLU A 100 8.45 -19.19 -30.27
C GLU A 100 7.82 -19.86 -29.03
N ARG A 101 7.12 -19.07 -28.22
CA ARG A 101 6.45 -19.50 -26.98
C ARG A 101 7.37 -20.01 -25.86
N THR A 102 8.69 -19.99 -26.04
CA THR A 102 9.63 -20.27 -24.93
C THR A 102 9.34 -19.31 -23.78
N PRO A 103 9.22 -19.78 -22.53
CA PRO A 103 8.88 -18.91 -21.41
C PRO A 103 10.03 -17.95 -21.10
N VAL A 104 9.70 -16.72 -20.71
CA VAL A 104 10.65 -15.72 -20.24
C VAL A 104 10.24 -15.34 -18.84
N ILE A 105 11.16 -15.46 -17.88
CA ILE A 105 10.93 -15.12 -16.48
C ILE A 105 11.93 -14.04 -16.09
N ILE A 106 11.43 -12.99 -15.44
CA ILE A 106 12.25 -11.88 -14.99
C ILE A 106 12.36 -11.95 -13.47
N PHE A 107 13.59 -11.94 -12.99
CA PHE A 107 13.94 -11.89 -11.58
C PHE A 107 14.55 -10.53 -11.25
N ASP A 108 14.27 -10.01 -10.05
CA ASP A 108 14.94 -8.83 -9.54
C ASP A 108 16.34 -9.16 -8.99
N ASP A 109 17.00 -8.13 -8.44
CA ASP A 109 18.31 -8.21 -7.82
C ASP A 109 18.34 -9.07 -6.55
N ARG A 110 17.18 -9.37 -5.96
CA ARG A 110 17.01 -10.25 -4.80
C ARG A 110 16.72 -11.69 -5.20
N GLY A 111 16.58 -11.97 -6.50
CA GLY A 111 16.21 -13.28 -7.03
C GLY A 111 14.72 -13.58 -6.94
N GLU A 112 13.88 -12.58 -6.64
CA GLU A 112 12.43 -12.73 -6.62
C GLU A 112 11.88 -12.62 -8.03
N ARG A 113 10.90 -13.48 -8.36
CA ARG A 113 10.22 -13.42 -9.65
C ARG A 113 9.30 -12.20 -9.69
N VAL A 114 9.63 -11.23 -10.55
CA VAL A 114 8.85 -9.99 -10.73
C VAL A 114 7.94 -10.02 -11.95
N GLY A 115 8.18 -10.92 -12.89
CA GLY A 115 7.34 -11.03 -14.08
C GLY A 115 7.60 -12.30 -14.89
N SER A 116 6.67 -12.60 -15.79
CA SER A 116 6.84 -13.67 -16.77
C SER A 116 6.01 -13.43 -18.01
N THR A 117 6.51 -13.90 -19.14
CA THR A 117 5.82 -13.91 -20.42
C THR A 117 6.33 -15.08 -21.25
N THR A 118 6.01 -15.10 -22.52
CA THR A 118 6.56 -16.05 -23.49
C THR A 118 7.08 -15.28 -24.69
N LEU A 119 8.06 -15.85 -25.39
CA LEU A 119 8.52 -15.32 -26.67
C LEU A 119 7.37 -15.33 -27.68
N GLY A 120 7.19 -14.20 -28.36
CA GLY A 120 6.23 -14.01 -29.44
C GLY A 120 6.70 -14.61 -30.75
N ALA A 121 5.94 -14.33 -31.82
CA ALA A 121 6.28 -14.76 -33.17
C ALA A 121 7.55 -14.07 -33.68
N MET A 122 8.30 -14.75 -34.53
CA MET A 122 9.51 -14.19 -35.13
C MET A 122 9.19 -12.90 -35.92
N ILE A 123 9.93 -11.84 -35.61
CA ILE A 123 9.92 -10.58 -36.35
C ILE A 123 11.27 -10.34 -36.98
N ARG A 124 11.27 -9.70 -38.15
CA ARG A 124 12.49 -9.18 -38.79
C ARG A 124 12.68 -7.72 -38.38
N ALA A 125 13.83 -7.43 -37.81
CA ALA A 125 14.30 -6.10 -37.44
C ALA A 125 15.56 -5.76 -38.27
N ASP A 126 16.03 -4.52 -38.14
CA ASP A 126 17.19 -4.02 -38.90
C ASP A 126 18.48 -4.80 -38.58
N ASP A 127 18.56 -5.39 -37.38
CA ASP A 127 19.70 -6.16 -36.87
C ASP A 127 19.57 -7.69 -37.05
N GLY A 128 18.49 -8.16 -37.67
CA GLY A 128 18.26 -9.59 -37.94
C GLY A 128 16.86 -10.07 -37.56
N CYS A 129 16.70 -11.38 -37.38
CA CYS A 129 15.44 -11.96 -36.90
C CYS A 129 15.48 -12.14 -35.38
N ARG A 130 14.37 -11.82 -34.73
CA ARG A 130 14.27 -11.94 -33.28
C ARG A 130 12.88 -12.39 -32.84
N LEU A 131 12.84 -13.06 -31.70
CA LEU A 131 11.61 -13.43 -31.00
C LEU A 131 11.34 -12.38 -29.92
N PRO A 132 10.33 -11.51 -30.08
CA PRO A 132 10.08 -10.42 -29.16
C PRO A 132 9.41 -10.92 -27.87
N PHE A 133 9.60 -10.19 -26.78
CA PHE A 133 8.82 -10.37 -25.56
C PHE A 133 8.51 -9.01 -24.93
N GLU A 134 7.41 -8.97 -24.19
CA GLU A 134 6.99 -7.79 -23.45
C GLU A 134 6.40 -8.22 -22.10
N VAL A 135 6.79 -7.52 -21.04
CA VAL A 135 6.25 -7.68 -19.68
C VAL A 135 5.92 -6.30 -19.14
N ARG A 136 4.64 -6.08 -18.83
CA ARG A 136 4.13 -4.81 -18.32
C ARG A 136 4.13 -4.77 -16.80
N ASN A 137 4.09 -3.57 -16.24
CA ASN A 137 3.95 -3.31 -14.81
C ASN A 137 5.07 -3.93 -13.96
N LEU A 138 6.30 -3.92 -14.47
CA LEU A 138 7.46 -4.27 -13.65
C LEU A 138 7.80 -3.10 -12.75
N ARG A 139 8.03 -3.40 -11.47
CA ARG A 139 8.47 -2.41 -10.50
C ARG A 139 9.91 -2.02 -10.83
N SER A 140 10.17 -0.72 -10.95
CA SER A 140 11.51 -0.15 -11.08
C SER A 140 12.33 -0.42 -9.82
N GLY A 141 13.62 -0.65 -10.00
CA GLY A 141 14.53 -1.09 -8.97
C GLY A 141 15.93 -0.53 -9.19
N ASN A 142 16.70 -0.42 -8.11
CA ASN A 142 18.07 0.14 -8.18
C ASN A 142 19.11 -0.90 -8.64
N GLY A 143 18.70 -2.16 -8.82
CA GLY A 143 19.56 -3.28 -9.17
C GLY A 143 19.31 -3.81 -10.59
N PRO A 144 20.20 -4.67 -11.10
CA PRO A 144 20.00 -5.32 -12.38
C PRO A 144 18.93 -6.41 -12.29
N TYR A 145 18.28 -6.70 -13.41
CA TYR A 145 17.32 -7.79 -13.54
C TYR A 145 17.97 -8.99 -14.20
N THR A 146 17.58 -10.19 -13.79
CA THR A 146 18.00 -11.43 -14.44
C THR A 146 16.86 -11.99 -15.26
N LEU A 147 17.06 -12.12 -16.56
CA LEU A 147 16.11 -12.75 -17.47
C LEU A 147 16.51 -14.19 -17.66
N ARG A 148 15.58 -15.11 -17.36
CA ARG A 148 15.71 -16.52 -17.67
C ARG A 148 14.80 -16.84 -18.84
N VAL A 149 15.38 -17.34 -19.92
CA VAL A 149 14.65 -17.76 -21.11
C VAL A 149 14.63 -19.29 -21.13
N GLY A 150 13.44 -19.87 -21.05
CA GLY A 150 13.27 -21.30 -20.86
C GLY A 150 14.00 -21.79 -19.61
N ASP A 151 14.51 -23.01 -19.73
CA ASP A 151 15.55 -23.55 -18.84
C ASP A 151 16.92 -23.56 -19.55
N VAL A 152 17.07 -22.75 -20.60
CA VAL A 152 18.18 -22.87 -21.54
C VAL A 152 19.31 -21.87 -21.30
N PHE A 153 18.99 -20.63 -20.91
CA PHE A 153 19.98 -19.65 -20.48
C PHE A 153 19.38 -18.55 -19.59
N ALA A 154 20.26 -17.84 -18.89
CA ALA A 154 19.92 -16.65 -18.13
C ALA A 154 20.91 -15.51 -18.42
N GLN A 155 20.42 -14.28 -18.47
CA GLN A 155 21.24 -13.10 -18.71
C GLN A 155 20.81 -11.95 -17.79
N THR A 156 21.79 -11.30 -17.17
CA THR A 156 21.58 -10.12 -16.33
C THR A 156 21.63 -8.86 -17.19
N VAL A 157 20.64 -7.99 -17.03
CA VAL A 157 20.48 -6.74 -17.80
C VAL A 157 20.04 -5.60 -16.89
N SER A 158 20.31 -4.36 -17.30
CA SER A 158 19.85 -3.18 -16.56
C SER A 158 18.40 -2.83 -16.91
N GLU A 159 17.75 -2.07 -16.02
CA GLU A 159 16.42 -1.52 -16.25
C GLU A 159 16.34 -0.73 -17.56
N GLY A 160 17.33 0.14 -17.81
CA GLY A 160 17.40 0.97 -19.01
C GLY A 160 17.49 0.13 -20.30
N ALA A 161 18.15 -1.03 -20.26
CA ALA A 161 18.20 -1.92 -21.42
C ALA A 161 16.83 -2.58 -21.68
N LEU A 162 16.10 -2.97 -20.62
CA LEU A 162 14.77 -3.54 -20.75
C LEU A 162 13.73 -2.52 -21.21
N SER A 163 13.80 -1.28 -20.74
CA SER A 163 12.88 -0.24 -21.18
C SER A 163 13.16 0.21 -22.62
N ALA A 164 14.42 0.17 -23.07
CA ALA A 164 14.81 0.50 -24.44
C ALA A 164 14.58 -0.63 -25.47
N GLY A 165 14.41 -1.87 -25.03
CA GLY A 165 14.24 -3.04 -25.90
C GLY A 165 15.55 -3.80 -26.13
N VAL A 166 15.93 -4.65 -25.16
CA VAL A 166 17.19 -5.39 -25.20
C VAL A 166 17.17 -6.56 -26.20
N THR A 167 18.25 -6.74 -26.96
CA THR A 167 18.46 -7.95 -27.77
C THR A 167 19.32 -8.95 -27.00
N LEU A 168 18.74 -10.09 -26.63
CA LEU A 168 19.41 -11.19 -25.96
C LEU A 168 20.05 -12.10 -27.02
N ARG A 169 21.29 -12.53 -26.75
CA ARG A 169 22.02 -13.48 -27.59
C ARG A 169 22.41 -14.66 -26.73
N PRO A 170 21.85 -15.86 -26.96
CA PRO A 170 22.39 -17.06 -26.33
C PRO A 170 23.82 -17.25 -26.83
N ILE A 171 24.78 -17.25 -25.90
CA ILE A 171 26.22 -17.49 -26.15
C ILE A 171 26.59 -18.92 -25.79
#